data_AF-A0A3F2U421-F1
#
_entry.id   AF-A0A3F2U421-F1
#
_cell.length_a   1.000
_cell.length_b   1.000
_cell.length_c   1.000
_cell.angle_alpha   90.00
_cell.angle_beta   90.00
_cell.angle_gamma   90.00
#
_symmetry.space_group_name_H-M   'P 1'
#
loop_
_entity.id
_entity.type
_entity.pdbx_description
1 polymer ?
#
loop_
_entity_poly.entity_id
_entity_poly.type
_entity_poly.pdbx_seq_one_letter_code
_entity_poly.pdbx_strand_id
1 'polypeptide(L)'
;MMPMQVPSQRADHAAIIREFYDYIVAFVEGPRPEFGNLPICPFAKRARLEGRMRIEVLELGTDSIASRLQCFEDDPTLDLLLLVHPDTGTLSCPEVYGIAQELNRLLSARNLLALAGHPADPFNIDGLHTRRDPYPNIQLLRGDVAERAYKSLEKSAYYDRWSEENFRDIVPVASD
;
A
#
# COMPACT_ATOMS: atom_id res chain seq x y z
N MET A 1 23.55 41.16 -2.10
CA MET A 1 23.52 39.71 -2.42
C MET A 1 22.18 39.20 -1.92
N MET A 2 21.19 39.04 -2.80
CA MET A 2 19.87 38.53 -2.39
C MET A 2 19.94 37.00 -2.33
N PRO A 3 19.33 36.35 -1.33
CA PRO A 3 19.31 34.90 -1.27
C PRO A 3 18.47 34.36 -2.43
N MET A 4 19.05 33.46 -3.22
CA MET A 4 18.30 32.62 -4.15
C MET A 4 17.32 31.78 -3.33
N GLN A 5 16.03 32.10 -3.42
CA GLN A 5 14.98 31.18 -3.00
C GLN A 5 14.97 30.01 -3.97
N VAL A 6 15.40 28.84 -3.49
CA VAL A 6 15.15 27.56 -4.16
C VAL A 6 13.63 27.37 -4.17
N PRO A 7 12.99 27.11 -5.32
CA PRO A 7 11.56 26.82 -5.34
C PRO A 7 11.34 25.54 -4.52
N SER A 8 10.65 25.66 -3.39
CA SER A 8 10.00 24.51 -2.77
C SER A 8 8.99 24.00 -3.79
N GLN A 9 9.32 22.89 -4.47
CA GLN A 9 8.37 22.16 -5.30
C GLN A 9 7.26 21.65 -4.38
N ARG A 10 6.22 22.45 -4.18
CA ARG A 10 4.95 21.90 -3.68
C ARG A 10 4.48 20.93 -4.75
N ALA A 11 4.56 19.64 -4.46
CA ALA A 11 4.07 18.63 -5.37
C ALA A 11 2.58 18.88 -5.67
N ASP A 12 2.18 18.72 -6.93
CA ASP A 12 0.78 18.76 -7.29
C ASP A 12 0.12 17.47 -6.80
N HIS A 13 -0.55 17.52 -5.64
CA HIS A 13 -1.22 16.37 -5.05
C HIS A 13 -2.20 15.70 -6.03
N ALA A 14 -2.86 16.48 -6.91
CA ALA A 14 -3.79 15.92 -7.88
C ALA A 14 -3.07 15.17 -9.01
N ALA A 15 -1.85 15.58 -9.36
CA ALA A 15 -1.01 14.85 -10.29
C ALA A 15 -0.54 13.51 -9.69
N ILE A 16 -0.08 13.52 -8.43
CA ILE A 16 0.35 12.29 -7.72
C ILE A 16 -0.79 11.28 -7.62
N ILE A 17 -1.99 11.73 -7.21
CA ILE A 17 -3.15 10.85 -7.10
C ILE A 17 -3.47 10.22 -8.46
N ARG A 18 -3.40 10.99 -9.54
CA ARG A 18 -3.66 10.48 -10.90
C ARG A 18 -2.63 9.44 -11.32
N GLU A 19 -1.34 9.72 -11.11
CA GLU A 19 -0.26 8.79 -11.41
C GLU A 19 -0.42 7.47 -10.64
N PHE A 20 -0.81 7.54 -9.37
CA PHE A 20 -1.04 6.34 -8.57
C PHE A 20 -2.25 5.54 -9.08
N TYR A 21 -3.33 6.19 -9.51
CA TYR A 21 -4.45 5.51 -10.16
C TYR A 21 -4.04 4.86 -11.48
N ASP A 22 -3.26 5.55 -12.30
CA ASP A 22 -2.76 5.00 -13.57
C ASP A 22 -1.87 3.78 -13.33
N TYR A 23 -1.01 3.81 -12.30
CA TYR A 23 -0.23 2.66 -11.84
C TYR A 23 -1.12 1.49 -11.41
N ILE A 24 -2.15 1.74 -10.59
CA ILE A 24 -3.07 0.69 -10.13
C ILE A 24 -3.75 0.02 -11.33
N VAL A 25 -4.27 0.81 -12.27
CA VAL A 25 -4.99 0.29 -13.45
C VAL A 25 -4.05 -0.46 -14.39
N ALA A 26 -2.88 0.10 -14.70
CA ALA A 26 -1.96 -0.47 -15.68
C ALA A 26 -1.17 -1.67 -15.14
N PHE A 27 -0.81 -1.65 -13.86
CA PHE A 27 0.09 -2.62 -13.27
C PHE A 27 -0.60 -3.57 -12.29
N VAL A 28 -1.32 -3.04 -11.31
CA VAL A 28 -1.87 -3.83 -10.19
C VAL A 28 -3.09 -4.65 -10.61
N GLU A 29 -3.96 -4.09 -11.46
CA GLU A 29 -5.19 -4.73 -11.95
C GLU A 29 -4.98 -5.65 -13.17
N GLY A 30 -3.80 -5.59 -13.79
CA GLY A 30 -3.49 -6.39 -14.98
C GLY A 30 -3.20 -7.85 -14.62
N PRO A 31 -3.73 -8.84 -15.38
CA PRO A 31 -3.44 -10.24 -15.14
C PRO A 31 -1.94 -10.54 -15.30
N ARG A 32 -1.46 -11.49 -14.50
CA ARG A 32 -0.04 -11.86 -14.41
C ARG A 32 0.11 -13.39 -14.36
N PRO A 33 0.92 -13.99 -15.25
CA PRO A 33 1.19 -15.42 -15.22
C PRO A 33 1.76 -15.91 -13.87
N GLU A 34 2.51 -15.06 -13.18
CA GLU A 34 3.11 -15.29 -11.87
C GLU A 34 2.06 -15.55 -10.78
N PHE A 35 0.83 -15.08 -11.00
CA PHE A 35 -0.30 -15.19 -10.10
C PHE A 35 -1.44 -16.05 -10.70
N GLY A 36 -1.11 -17.02 -11.57
CA GLY A 36 -2.12 -17.88 -12.19
C GLY A 36 -3.08 -17.14 -13.13
N ASN A 37 -2.59 -16.11 -13.80
CA ASN A 37 -3.36 -15.16 -14.62
C ASN A 37 -4.36 -14.30 -13.84
N LEU A 38 -4.25 -14.26 -12.51
CA LEU A 38 -4.93 -13.25 -11.70
C LEU A 38 -4.12 -11.95 -11.67
N PRO A 39 -4.75 -10.81 -11.31
CA PRO A 39 -4.02 -9.56 -11.07
C PRO A 39 -3.08 -9.63 -9.87
N ILE A 40 -2.14 -8.69 -9.76
CA ILE A 40 -1.26 -8.54 -8.58
C ILE A 40 -2.11 -8.29 -7.32
N CYS A 41 -3.18 -7.50 -7.43
CA CYS A 41 -4.21 -7.45 -6.41
C CYS A 41 -5.58 -7.74 -7.04
N PRO A 42 -6.12 -8.96 -6.88
CA PRO A 42 -7.42 -9.34 -7.46
C PRO A 42 -8.61 -8.50 -6.99
N PHE A 43 -8.44 -7.74 -5.89
CA PHE A 43 -9.48 -6.93 -5.27
C PHE A 43 -9.43 -5.44 -5.65
N ALA A 44 -8.28 -4.96 -6.17
CA ALA A 44 -8.05 -3.54 -6.44
C ALA A 44 -9.09 -2.95 -7.39
N LYS A 45 -9.37 -3.64 -8.50
CA LYS A 45 -10.36 -3.20 -9.50
C LYS A 45 -11.74 -2.99 -8.90
N ARG A 46 -12.21 -3.95 -8.08
CA ARG A 46 -13.53 -3.84 -7.45
C ARG A 46 -13.55 -2.70 -6.44
N ALA A 47 -12.54 -2.59 -5.58
CA ALA A 47 -12.45 -1.52 -4.60
C ALA A 47 -12.47 -0.14 -5.28
N ARG A 48 -11.75 0.03 -6.39
CA ARG A 48 -11.74 1.27 -7.17
C ARG A 48 -13.10 1.59 -7.80
N LEU A 49 -13.72 0.64 -8.48
CA LEU A 49 -15.00 0.86 -9.17
C LEU A 49 -16.17 1.08 -8.20
N GLU A 50 -16.11 0.49 -7.00
CA GLU A 50 -17.13 0.64 -5.96
C GLU A 50 -16.84 1.80 -4.99
N GLY A 51 -15.76 2.56 -5.19
CA GLY A 51 -15.41 3.68 -4.31
C GLY A 51 -14.96 3.27 -2.90
N ARG A 52 -14.54 2.02 -2.71
CA ARG A 52 -14.07 1.47 -1.43
C ARG A 52 -12.58 1.68 -1.18
N MET A 53 -11.91 2.43 -2.05
CA MET A 53 -10.54 2.87 -1.84
C MET A 53 -10.43 4.39 -1.99
N ARG A 54 -9.52 4.99 -1.22
CA ARG A 54 -9.21 6.41 -1.31
C ARG A 54 -7.70 6.62 -1.31
N ILE A 55 -7.24 7.64 -2.03
CA ILE A 55 -5.83 8.05 -2.07
C ILE A 55 -5.75 9.48 -1.52
N GLU A 56 -4.86 9.69 -0.55
CA GLU A 56 -4.56 11.01 0.01
C GLU A 56 -3.05 11.26 -0.02
N VAL A 57 -2.65 12.51 -0.24
CA VAL A 57 -1.23 12.90 -0.29
C VAL A 57 -0.89 13.72 0.94
N LEU A 58 0.10 13.27 1.71
CA LEU A 58 0.59 13.90 2.94
C LEU A 58 2.02 13.48 3.27
N GLU A 59 2.74 14.29 4.04
CA GLU A 59 4.02 13.90 4.65
C GLU A 59 3.79 12.75 5.63
N LEU A 60 4.46 11.62 5.42
CA LEU A 60 4.23 10.41 6.20
C LEU A 60 4.94 10.50 7.55
N GLY A 61 4.14 10.39 8.61
CA GLY A 61 4.61 10.21 9.98
C GLY A 61 3.50 9.62 10.83
N THR A 62 3.85 8.94 11.92
CA THR A 62 2.90 8.18 12.76
C THR A 62 1.70 9.01 13.17
N ASP A 63 1.89 10.27 13.61
CA ASP A 63 0.79 11.17 14.00
C ASP A 63 -0.12 11.57 12.82
N SER A 64 0.51 11.92 11.69
CA SER A 64 -0.23 12.31 10.47
C SER A 64 -1.10 11.16 9.95
N ILE A 65 -0.61 9.93 10.06
CA ILE A 65 -1.32 8.71 9.63
C ILE A 65 -2.39 8.34 10.65
N ALA A 66 -2.08 8.41 11.95
CA ALA A 66 -3.05 8.15 13.02
C ALA A 66 -4.26 9.09 12.95
N SER A 67 -4.06 10.34 12.53
CA SER A 67 -5.16 11.30 12.32
C SER A 67 -6.16 10.87 11.23
N ARG A 68 -5.79 9.94 10.35
CA ARG A 68 -6.63 9.44 9.25
C ARG A 68 -7.45 8.20 9.61
N LEU A 69 -7.22 7.61 10.78
CA LEU A 69 -7.95 6.41 11.21
C LEU A 69 -9.46 6.65 11.33
N GLN A 70 -9.88 7.88 11.68
CA GLN A 70 -11.28 8.29 11.74
C GLN A 70 -12.02 8.06 10.42
N CYS A 71 -11.32 8.07 9.27
CA CYS A 71 -11.94 7.84 7.97
C CYS A 71 -12.67 6.49 7.88
N PHE A 72 -12.20 5.46 8.59
CA PHE A 72 -12.83 4.14 8.60
C PHE A 72 -14.07 4.06 9.49
N GLU A 73 -14.20 4.97 10.46
CA GLU A 73 -15.40 5.11 11.27
C GLU A 73 -16.45 5.95 10.54
N ASP A 74 -16.01 7.03 9.89
CA ASP A 74 -16.86 7.94 9.11
C ASP A 74 -17.39 7.27 7.83
N ASP A 75 -16.62 6.36 7.24
CA ASP A 75 -16.98 5.58 6.06
C ASP A 75 -16.80 4.07 6.31
N PRO A 76 -17.85 3.38 6.79
CA PRO A 76 -17.82 1.93 6.99
C PRO A 76 -17.59 1.11 5.71
N THR A 77 -17.78 1.71 4.53
CA THR A 77 -17.60 1.04 3.24
C THR A 77 -16.19 1.15 2.67
N LEU A 78 -15.37 2.03 3.26
CA LEU A 78 -13.96 2.17 2.92
C LEU A 78 -13.17 0.92 3.34
N ASP A 79 -12.64 0.21 2.36
CA ASP A 79 -11.79 -0.96 2.58
C ASP A 79 -10.32 -0.56 2.71
N LEU A 80 -9.87 0.44 1.93
CA LEU A 80 -8.47 0.85 1.81
C LEU A 80 -8.29 2.37 1.79
N LEU A 81 -7.39 2.89 2.62
CA LEU A 81 -6.89 4.26 2.53
C LEU A 81 -5.39 4.24 2.23
N LEU A 82 -5.01 4.73 1.05
CA LEU A 82 -3.64 4.86 0.59
C LEU A 82 -3.14 6.28 0.89
N LEU A 83 -2.17 6.39 1.80
CA LEU A 83 -1.51 7.65 2.17
C LEU A 83 -0.16 7.73 1.46
N VAL A 84 0.00 8.71 0.58
CA VAL A 84 1.15 8.82 -0.32
C VAL A 84 2.03 10.00 0.07
N HIS A 85 3.32 9.76 0.20
CA HIS A 85 4.32 10.81 0.40
C HIS A 85 4.50 11.62 -0.89
N PRO A 86 4.52 12.96 -0.85
CA PRO A 86 4.66 13.77 -2.07
C PRO A 86 6.06 13.73 -2.68
N ASP A 87 7.08 13.37 -1.89
CA ASP A 87 8.48 13.29 -2.30
C ASP A 87 8.99 11.84 -2.27
N THR A 88 9.55 11.38 -3.39
CA THR A 88 10.10 10.02 -3.56
C THR A 88 11.46 9.81 -2.91
N GLY A 89 12.19 10.88 -2.59
CA GLY A 89 13.58 10.83 -2.09
C GLY A 89 13.74 11.06 -0.59
N THR A 90 12.68 11.48 0.12
CA THR A 90 12.77 11.82 1.55
C THR A 90 12.82 10.60 2.46
N LEU A 91 12.02 9.57 2.15
CA LEU A 91 11.91 8.36 2.96
C LEU A 91 12.53 7.19 2.22
N SER A 92 13.43 6.47 2.88
CA SER A 92 13.96 5.21 2.39
C SER A 92 12.97 4.05 2.61
N CYS A 93 13.14 2.97 1.85
CA CYS A 93 12.31 1.77 2.00
C CYS A 93 12.25 1.26 3.46
N PRO A 94 13.38 1.11 4.19
CA PRO A 94 13.34 0.68 5.60
C PRO A 94 12.58 1.64 6.52
N GLU A 95 12.61 2.95 6.26
CA GLU A 95 11.88 3.94 7.06
C GLU A 95 10.37 3.79 6.91
N VAL A 96 9.87 3.62 5.67
CA VAL A 96 8.44 3.38 5.41
C VAL A 96 7.98 2.08 6.06
N TYR A 97 8.78 1.02 5.98
CA TYR A 97 8.52 -0.25 6.66
C TYR A 97 8.49 -0.09 8.19
N GLY A 98 9.41 0.70 8.76
CA GLY A 98 9.42 1.01 10.19
C GLY A 98 8.14 1.70 10.66
N ILE A 99 7.64 2.67 9.87
CA ILE A 99 6.35 3.34 10.13
C ILE A 99 5.20 2.33 10.12
N ALA A 100 5.11 1.46 9.10
CA ALA A 100 4.06 0.45 9.03
C ALA A 100 4.10 -0.53 10.22
N GLN A 101 5.29 -0.95 10.64
CA GLN A 101 5.47 -1.83 11.80
C GLN A 101 5.02 -1.16 13.11
N GLU A 102 5.37 0.11 13.32
CA GLU A 102 4.93 0.87 14.49
C GLU A 102 3.41 1.01 14.51
N LEU A 103 2.80 1.37 13.37
CA LEU A 103 1.35 1.48 13.23
C LEU A 103 0.65 0.15 13.52
N ASN A 104 1.14 -0.97 13.01
CA ASN A 104 0.52 -2.27 13.22
C ASN A 104 0.44 -2.70 14.70
N ARG A 105 1.35 -2.21 15.56
CA ARG A 105 1.25 -2.42 17.03
C ARG A 105 0.05 -1.69 17.64
N LEU A 106 -0.40 -0.60 17.03
CA LEU A 106 -1.54 0.21 17.47
C LEU A 106 -2.86 -0.21 16.79
N LEU A 107 -2.78 -0.72 15.56
CA LEU A 107 -3.94 -0.97 14.69
C LEU A 107 -4.62 -2.33 14.92
N SER A 108 -3.92 -3.31 15.50
CA SER A 108 -4.44 -4.67 15.70
C SER A 108 -5.75 -4.69 16.49
N ALA A 109 -5.89 -3.83 17.51
CA ALA A 109 -7.11 -3.69 18.31
C ALA A 109 -8.29 -3.05 17.55
N ARG A 110 -8.05 -2.46 16.37
CA ARG A 110 -9.04 -1.73 15.56
C ARG A 110 -9.45 -2.48 14.30
N ASN A 111 -9.04 -3.74 14.12
CA ASN A 111 -9.24 -4.50 12.88
C ASN A 111 -8.71 -3.74 11.64
N LEU A 112 -7.55 -3.10 11.79
CA LEU A 112 -6.83 -2.42 10.72
C LEU A 112 -5.41 -2.96 10.63
N LEU A 113 -4.84 -2.86 9.42
CA LEU A 113 -3.48 -3.24 9.09
C LEU A 113 -2.85 -2.09 8.28
N ALA A 114 -1.59 -1.79 8.53
CA ALA A 114 -0.75 -0.94 7.70
C ALA A 114 0.18 -1.80 6.84
N LEU A 115 0.19 -1.56 5.52
CA LEU A 115 1.18 -2.08 4.59
C LEU A 115 2.06 -0.93 4.09
N ALA A 116 3.36 -1.18 3.93
CA ALA A 116 4.29 -0.24 3.34
C ALA A 116 4.38 -0.46 1.83
N GLY A 117 4.50 0.63 1.07
CA GLY A 117 4.85 0.62 -0.35
C GLY A 117 5.96 1.62 -0.63
N HIS A 118 6.91 1.25 -1.50
CA HIS A 118 8.07 2.09 -1.79
C HIS A 118 8.67 1.80 -3.18
N PRO A 119 9.16 2.80 -3.94
CA PRO A 119 9.71 2.59 -5.29
C PRO A 119 10.89 1.62 -5.38
N ALA A 120 11.69 1.57 -4.31
CA ALA A 120 12.86 0.71 -4.17
C ALA A 120 12.58 -0.63 -3.47
N ASP A 121 11.32 -1.04 -3.27
CA ASP A 121 11.00 -2.31 -2.63
C ASP A 121 11.60 -3.49 -3.45
N PRO A 122 12.42 -4.36 -2.82
CA PRO A 122 13.04 -5.49 -3.50
C PRO A 122 12.12 -6.70 -3.67
N PHE A 123 10.92 -6.71 -3.06
CA PHE A 123 10.00 -7.83 -3.08
C PHE A 123 9.68 -8.24 -4.52
N ASN A 124 9.85 -9.53 -4.80
CA ASN A 124 9.70 -10.10 -6.12
C ASN A 124 9.06 -11.50 -6.04
N ILE A 125 8.26 -11.82 -7.04
CA ILE A 125 7.68 -13.14 -7.25
C ILE A 125 8.06 -13.55 -8.67
N ASP A 126 8.88 -14.58 -8.80
CA ASP A 126 9.28 -15.13 -10.10
C ASP A 126 9.85 -14.06 -11.07
N GLY A 127 10.66 -13.13 -10.55
CA GLY A 127 11.26 -12.03 -11.32
C GLY A 127 10.38 -10.79 -11.50
N LEU A 128 9.11 -10.84 -11.09
CA LEU A 128 8.21 -9.68 -11.10
C LEU A 128 8.29 -8.91 -9.78
N HIS A 129 8.69 -7.64 -9.83
CA HIS A 129 8.67 -6.75 -8.67
C HIS A 129 7.29 -6.15 -8.44
N THR A 130 6.57 -6.61 -7.43
CA THR A 130 5.13 -6.34 -7.27
C THR A 130 4.81 -5.19 -6.32
N ARG A 131 5.81 -4.66 -5.62
CA ARG A 131 5.68 -3.61 -4.58
C ARG A 131 6.46 -2.33 -4.86
N ARG A 132 6.98 -2.19 -6.09
CA ARG A 132 7.67 -0.96 -6.52
C ARG A 132 6.65 0.11 -6.90
N ASP A 133 6.00 0.63 -5.86
CA ASP A 133 5.01 1.67 -6.01
C ASP A 133 5.65 2.99 -6.46
N PRO A 134 4.94 3.89 -7.16
CA PRO A 134 5.55 5.10 -7.73
C PRO A 134 6.07 6.08 -6.65
N TYR A 135 5.52 5.99 -5.43
CA TYR A 135 5.85 6.85 -4.30
C TYR A 135 5.90 6.04 -2.99
N PRO A 136 6.71 6.48 -2.01
CA PRO A 136 6.59 6.01 -0.63
C PRO A 136 5.15 6.17 -0.13
N ASN A 137 4.56 5.11 0.41
CA ASN A 137 3.17 5.13 0.85
C ASN A 137 2.91 4.18 2.02
N ILE A 138 1.82 4.47 2.75
CA ILE A 138 1.24 3.59 3.76
C ILE A 138 -0.20 3.28 3.36
N GLN A 139 -0.51 1.99 3.27
CA GLN A 139 -1.83 1.46 2.96
C GLN A 139 -2.50 1.00 4.25
N LEU A 140 -3.53 1.73 4.68
CA LEU A 140 -4.39 1.30 5.78
C LEU A 140 -5.51 0.44 5.23
N LEU A 141 -5.57 -0.83 5.64
CA LEU A 141 -6.50 -1.83 5.13
C LEU A 141 -7.30 -2.44 6.29
N ARG A 142 -8.59 -2.69 6.08
CA ARG A 142 -9.37 -3.48 7.04
C ARG A 142 -8.85 -4.91 7.15
N GLY A 143 -8.57 -5.35 8.38
CA GLY A 143 -8.00 -6.67 8.65
C GLY A 143 -8.87 -7.82 8.15
N ASP A 144 -10.19 -7.73 8.36
CA ASP A 144 -11.17 -8.69 7.87
C ASP A 144 -11.27 -8.73 6.33
N VAL A 145 -11.03 -7.61 5.65
CA VAL A 145 -10.91 -7.58 4.17
C VAL A 145 -9.67 -8.33 3.73
N ALA A 146 -8.53 -8.10 4.38
CA ALA A 146 -7.27 -8.79 4.09
C ALA A 146 -7.40 -10.30 4.34
N GLU A 147 -8.02 -10.71 5.44
CA GLU A 147 -8.24 -12.12 5.78
C GLU A 147 -9.16 -12.81 4.77
N ARG A 148 -10.27 -12.17 4.37
CA ARG A 148 -11.16 -12.71 3.32
C ARG A 148 -10.44 -12.83 1.99
N ALA A 149 -9.62 -11.84 1.63
CA ALA A 149 -8.82 -11.86 0.42
C ALA A 149 -7.87 -13.07 0.43
N TYR A 150 -7.09 -13.25 1.50
CA TYR A 150 -6.19 -14.38 1.67
C TYR A 150 -6.91 -15.73 1.52
N LYS A 151 -7.99 -15.96 2.27
CA LYS A 151 -8.76 -17.22 2.25
C LYS A 151 -9.37 -17.52 0.87
N SER A 152 -9.78 -16.50 0.14
CA SER A 152 -10.33 -16.69 -1.21
C SER A 152 -9.27 -17.08 -2.25
N LEU A 153 -8.01 -16.69 -2.03
CA LEU A 153 -6.89 -16.99 -2.92
C LEU A 153 -6.19 -18.30 -2.57
N GLU A 154 -6.30 -18.78 -1.33
CA GLU A 154 -5.67 -20.01 -0.84
C GLU A 154 -5.98 -21.26 -1.69
N LYS A 155 -7.15 -21.30 -2.33
CA LYS A 155 -7.59 -22.41 -3.21
C LYS A 155 -7.35 -22.16 -4.70
N SER A 156 -6.64 -21.09 -5.03
CA SER A 156 -6.34 -20.70 -6.41
C SER A 156 -4.85 -20.86 -6.71
N ALA A 157 -4.49 -20.72 -8.00
CA ALA A 157 -3.09 -20.75 -8.44
C ALA A 157 -2.29 -19.46 -8.07
N TYR A 158 -2.88 -18.54 -7.31
CA TYR A 158 -2.29 -17.24 -6.98
C TYR A 158 -0.94 -17.35 -6.26
N TYR A 159 -0.80 -18.35 -5.39
CA TYR A 159 0.38 -18.55 -4.56
C TYR A 159 1.36 -19.59 -5.11
N ASP A 160 1.07 -20.21 -6.26
CA ASP A 160 1.85 -21.35 -6.79
C ASP A 160 3.33 -21.02 -7.04
N ARG A 161 3.65 -19.74 -7.29
CA ARG A 161 5.03 -19.27 -7.56
C ARG A 161 5.67 -18.53 -6.39
N TRP A 162 5.03 -18.52 -5.22
CA TRP A 162 5.58 -17.86 -4.04
C TRP A 162 6.64 -18.75 -3.38
N SER A 163 7.78 -18.16 -3.04
CA SER A 163 8.80 -18.82 -2.21
C SER A 163 8.43 -18.77 -0.73
N GLU A 164 9.04 -19.62 0.09
CA GLU A 164 8.93 -19.54 1.56
C GLU A 164 9.36 -18.17 2.10
N GLU A 165 10.35 -17.53 1.46
CA GLU A 165 10.77 -16.17 1.78
C GLU A 165 9.66 -15.15 1.53
N ASN A 166 8.94 -15.25 0.40
CA ASN A 166 7.81 -14.38 0.13
C ASN A 166 6.71 -14.51 1.18
N PHE A 167 6.47 -15.72 1.70
CA PHE A 167 5.50 -15.94 2.79
C PHE A 167 5.97 -15.33 4.11
N ARG A 168 7.26 -15.44 4.45
CA ARG A 168 7.81 -14.79 5.66
C ARG A 168 7.67 -13.26 5.62
N ASP A 169 7.72 -12.67 4.43
CA ASP A 169 7.56 -11.22 4.24
C ASP A 169 6.11 -10.72 4.30
N ILE A 170 5.10 -11.60 4.28
CA ILE A 170 3.67 -11.22 4.35
C ILE A 170 2.95 -11.70 5.60
N VAL A 171 3.46 -12.72 6.28
CA VAL A 171 2.93 -13.10 7.58
C VAL A 171 3.36 -11.99 8.54
N PRO A 172 2.43 -11.15 9.07
CA PRO A 172 2.80 -10.28 10.17
C PRO A 172 3.36 -11.21 11.22
N VAL A 173 4.56 -10.89 11.72
CA VAL A 173 5.25 -11.66 12.75
C VAL A 173 4.33 -11.72 13.98
N ALA A 174 3.42 -12.69 13.97
CA ALA A 174 2.76 -13.24 15.13
C ALA A 174 3.81 -14.17 15.72
N SER A 175 4.82 -13.58 16.34
CA SER A 175 5.62 -14.29 17.32
C SER A 175 4.86 -14.18 18.63
N ASP A 176 4.27 -15.32 19.01
CA ASP A 176 4.06 -15.83 20.37
C ASP A 176 4.24 -14.84 21.54
#